data_AF-C9LQ01-F1
#
_entry.id   AF-C9LQ01-F1
#
_cell.length_a   1.000
_cell.length_b   1.000
_cell.length_c   1.000
_cell.angle_alpha   90.00
_cell.angle_beta   90.00
_cell.angle_gamma   90.00
#
_symmetry.space_group_name_H-M   'P 1'
#
loop_
_entity.id
_entity.type
_entity.pdbx_description
1 polymer ?
#
loop_
_entity_poly.entity_id
_entity_poly.type
_entity_poly.pdbx_seq_one_letter_code
_entity_poly.pdbx_strand_id
1 'polypeptide(L)' 'MRINDRITRKAIADEAGVSVKTIERAIKEIDNLKYVGSGNSGHWELNE' A
#
# COMPACT_ATOMS: atom_id res chain seq x y z
N MET A 1 -6.95 -6.02 -17.54
CA MET A 1 -6.95 -6.82 -16.29
C MET A 1 -6.64 -5.84 -15.17
N ARG A 2 -7.62 -5.45 -14.33
CA ARG A 2 -7.39 -4.49 -13.25
C ARG A 2 -6.70 -5.24 -12.11
N ILE A 3 -5.40 -5.01 -11.93
CA ILE A 3 -4.59 -5.68 -10.91
C ILE A 3 -4.89 -4.98 -9.58
N ASN A 4 -5.99 -5.38 -8.94
CA ASN A 4 -6.31 -5.13 -7.53
C ASN A 4 -5.66 -3.87 -6.91
N ASP A 5 -6.01 -2.70 -7.43
CA ASP A 5 -5.50 -1.40 -6.97
C ASP A 5 -5.93 -1.07 -5.51
N ARG A 6 -6.72 -1.97 -4.90
CA ARG A 6 -7.30 -1.90 -3.55
C ARG A 6 -6.61 -2.82 -2.54
N ILE A 7 -5.35 -3.18 -2.76
CA ILE A 7 -4.59 -3.86 -1.71
C ILE A 7 -4.35 -2.86 -0.56
N THR A 8 -4.99 -3.09 0.58
CA THR A 8 -4.81 -2.25 1.77
C THR A 8 -3.50 -2.61 2.48
N ARG A 9 -2.90 -1.66 3.21
CA ARG A 9 -1.71 -1.94 4.04
C ARG A 9 -1.93 -3.08 5.04
N LYS A 10 -3.18 -3.24 5.50
CA LYS A 10 -3.58 -4.32 6.39
C LYS A 10 -3.49 -5.68 5.70
N ALA A 11 -4.00 -5.80 4.48
CA ALA A 11 -3.89 -7.05 3.71
C ALA A 11 -2.43 -7.46 3.47
N ILE A 12 -1.56 -6.49 3.15
CA ILE A 12 -0.11 -6.74 3.00
C ILE A 12 0.51 -7.20 4.33
N ALA A 13 0.14 -6.54 5.44
CA ALA A 13 0.65 -6.85 6.76
C ALA A 13 0.23 -8.26 7.23
N ASP A 14 -1.05 -8.60 7.04
CA ASP A 14 -1.62 -9.91 7.39
C ASP A 14 -0.94 -11.03 6.58
N GLU A 15 -0.73 -10.84 5.27
CA GLU A 15 -0.04 -11.80 4.39
C GLU A 15 1.45 -11.97 4.76
N ALA A 16 2.14 -10.86 5.04
CA ALA A 16 3.55 -10.88 5.41
C ALA A 16 3.79 -11.29 6.88
N GLY A 17 2.74 -11.44 7.69
CA GLY A 17 2.83 -11.75 9.12
C GLY A 17 3.51 -10.66 9.95
N VAL A 18 3.44 -9.41 9.50
CA VAL A 18 4.09 -8.26 10.15
C VAL A 18 3.05 -7.24 10.61
N SER A 19 3.49 -6.27 11.43
CA SER A 19 2.61 -5.17 11.81
C SER A 19 2.34 -4.23 10.63
N VAL A 20 1.15 -3.62 10.61
CA VAL A 20 0.82 -2.55 9.65
C VAL A 20 1.84 -1.41 9.70
N LYS A 21 2.35 -1.07 10.89
CA LYS A 21 3.42 -0.07 11.08
C LYS A 21 4.73 -0.44 10.38
N THR A 22 5.02 -1.73 10.23
CA THR A 22 6.21 -2.20 9.50
C THR A 22 6.03 -1.95 8.01
N ILE A 23 4.87 -2.31 7.47
CA ILE A 23 4.51 -2.04 6.07
C ILE A 23 4.50 -0.53 5.79
N GLU A 24 3.94 0.28 6.70
CA GLU A 24 3.95 1.75 6.55
C GLU A 24 5.35 2.34 6.50
N ARG A 25 6.31 1.81 7.27
CA ARG A 25 7.71 2.23 7.17
C ARG A 25 8.33 1.79 5.86
N ALA A 26 8.19 0.52 5.50
CA ALA A 26 8.73 0.00 4.24
C ALA A 26 8.24 0.79 3.03
N ILE A 27 6.93 1.09 2.97
CA ILE A 27 6.35 1.88 1.88
C ILE A 27 6.88 3.32 1.85
N LYS A 28 7.18 3.93 3.00
CA LYS A 28 7.78 5.27 3.05
C LYS A 28 9.22 5.30 2.51
N GLU A 29 9.95 4.19 2.60
CA GLU A 29 11.29 4.04 2.02
C GLU A 29 11.23 3.76 0.50
N ILE A 30 10.04 3.44 -0.03
CA ILE A 30 9.81 3.24 -1.46
C ILE A 30 9.39 4.59 -2.06
N ASP A 31 10.38 5.38 -2.48
CA ASP A 31 10.18 6.73 -3.02
C ASP A 31 9.22 6.78 -4.23
N ASN A 32 9.14 5.67 -4.97
CA ASN A 32 8.31 5.51 -6.15
C ASN A 32 6.91 4.96 -5.87
N LEU A 33 6.47 4.82 -4.61
CA LEU A 33 5.14 4.29 -4.28
C LEU A 33 4.34 5.26 -3.41
N LYS A 34 3.19 5.71 -3.92
CA LYS A 34 2.32 6.65 -3.21
C LYS A 34 0.89 6.12 -3.12
N TYR A 35 0.28 6.22 -1.93
CA TYR A 35 -1.17 6.02 -1.80
C TYR A 35 -1.87 7.35 -2.13
N VAL A 36 -2.71 7.34 -3.16
CA VAL A 36 -3.47 8.51 -3.61
C VAL A 36 -4.95 8.29 -3.34
N GLY A 37 -5.56 9.26 -2.65
CA GLY A 37 -6.97 9.25 -2.27
C GLY A 37 -7.22 9.16 -0.76
N SER A 38 -8.49 9.26 -0.38
CA SER A 38 -8.95 9.27 1.01
C SER A 38 -9.98 8.17 1.27
N GLY A 39 -9.91 7.55 2.45
CA GLY A 39 -10.84 6.50 2.86
C GLY A 39 -10.88 5.30 1.91
N ASN A 40 -12.10 4.84 1.57
CA ASN A 40 -12.36 3.63 0.79
C ASN A 40 -12.18 3.83 -0.74
N SER A 41 -11.79 5.03 -1.17
CA SER A 41 -11.65 5.40 -2.58
C SER A 41 -10.19 5.62 -3.00
N GLY A 42 -9.23 5.32 -2.13
CA GLY A 42 -7.81 5.46 -2.47
C GLY A 42 -7.26 4.25 -3.21
N HIS A 43 -6.18 4.48 -3.95
CA HIS A 43 -5.42 3.49 -4.71
C HIS A 43 -3.92 3.76 -4.59
N TRP A 44 -3.10 2.79 -4.98
CA TRP A 44 -1.65 2.95 -5.04
C TRP A 44 -1.22 3.41 -6.43
N GLU A 45 -0.35 4.42 -6.48
CA GLU A 45 0.32 4.90 -7.68
C GLU A 45 1.82 4.59 -7.55
N LEU A 46 2.35 3.91 -8.56
CA LEU A 46 3.79 3.73 -8.75
C LEU A 46 4.27 4.82 -9.71
N ASN A 47 5.15 5.69 -9.24
CA ASN A 47 5.77 6.73 -10.05
C ASN A 47 7.11 6.20 -10.56
N GLU A 48 7.25 6.02 -11.88
CA GLU A 48 8.54 5.64 -12.51
C GLU A 48 9.64 6.70 -12.35
#